data_AF-A0A7W6WHS6-F1
#
_entry.id   AF-A0A7W6WHS6-F1
#
_cell.length_a   1.000
_cell.length_b   1.000
_cell.length_c   1.000
_cell.angle_alpha   90.00
_cell.angle_beta   90.00
_cell.angle_gamma   90.00
#
_symmetry.space_group_name_H-M   'P 1'
#
loop_
_entity.id
_entity.type
_entity.pdbx_description
1 polymer ?
#
loop_
_entity_poly.entity_id
_entity_poly.type
_entity_poly.pdbx_seq_one_letter_code
_entity_poly.pdbx_strand_id
1 'polypeptide(L)' 'PRAAIFGNPQHPYTKTLMAAVPVPDPDRRRVKRMAAHDEIKSPIRAVDYKIVPLEYHTVSPGHLVAMS' A
#
# COMPACT_ATOMS: atom_id res chain seq x y z
N PRO A 1 -12.89 1.32 -10.03
CA PRO A 1 -11.87 0.96 -9.03
C PRO A 1 -10.41 0.97 -9.54
N ARG A 2 -10.06 0.29 -10.65
CA ARG A 2 -8.69 0.20 -11.17
C ARG A 2 -7.98 1.56 -11.28
N ALA A 3 -8.59 2.51 -11.97
CA ALA A 3 -8.00 3.83 -12.20
C ALA A 3 -7.61 4.57 -10.89
N ALA A 4 -8.41 4.44 -9.83
CA ALA A 4 -8.11 5.07 -8.54
C ALA A 4 -6.86 4.47 -7.87
N ILE A 5 -6.68 3.14 -7.97
CA ILE A 5 -5.53 2.43 -7.39
C ILE A 5 -4.23 2.81 -8.12
N PHE A 6 -4.25 2.87 -9.45
CA PHE A 6 -3.05 3.12 -10.26
C PHE A 6 -2.72 4.62 -10.40
N GLY A 7 -3.73 5.49 -10.44
CA GLY A 7 -3.55 6.93 -10.63
C GLY A 7 -3.34 7.71 -9.35
N ASN A 8 -4.00 7.31 -8.25
CA ASN A 8 -3.92 8.00 -6.95
C ASN A 8 -4.13 7.04 -5.77
N PRO A 9 -3.19 6.09 -5.53
CA PRO A 9 -3.29 5.17 -4.41
C PRO A 9 -3.30 5.93 -3.09
N GLN A 10 -4.36 5.78 -2.29
CA GLN A 10 -4.52 6.51 -1.02
C GLN A 10 -3.71 5.87 0.13
N HIS A 11 -3.73 4.54 0.24
CA HIS A 11 -3.13 3.84 1.37
C HIS A 11 -1.62 3.60 1.21
N PRO A 12 -0.79 3.77 2.26
CA PRO A 12 0.66 3.51 2.21
C PRO A 12 1.02 2.12 1.67
N TYR A 13 0.37 1.05 2.16
CA TYR A 13 0.56 -0.31 1.64
C TYR A 13 0.42 -0.41 0.11
N THR A 14 -0.62 0.21 -0.45
CA THR A 14 -0.85 0.21 -1.91
C THR A 14 0.20 1.03 -2.65
N LYS A 15 0.63 2.17 -2.09
CA LYS A 15 1.75 2.96 -2.65
C LYS A 15 3.03 2.13 -2.72
N THR A 16 3.35 1.39 -1.66
CA THR A 16 4.52 0.51 -1.61
C THR A 16 4.46 -0.59 -2.67
N LEU A 17 3.31 -1.27 -2.81
CA LEU A 17 3.13 -2.28 -3.85
C LEU A 17 3.30 -1.72 -5.27
N MET A 18 2.77 -0.51 -5.54
CA MET A 18 2.94 0.14 -6.84
C MET A 18 4.39 0.57 -7.09
N ALA A 19 5.10 1.04 -6.06
CA ALA A 19 6.50 1.45 -6.17
C ALA A 19 7.46 0.28 -6.45
N ALA A 20 7.08 -0.94 -6.05
CA ALA A 20 7.83 -2.16 -6.32
C ALA A 20 7.79 -2.60 -7.80
N VAL A 21 6.89 -2.04 -8.61
CA VAL A 21 6.80 -2.35 -10.04
C VAL A 21 8.00 -1.74 -10.80
N PRO A 22 8.78 -2.54 -11.53
CA PRO A 22 9.92 -2.04 -12.30
C PRO A 22 9.47 -1.20 -13.50
N VAL A 23 10.21 -0.13 -13.81
CA VAL A 23 10.00 0.66 -15.02
C VAL A 23 10.72 -0.03 -16.19
N PRO A 24 10.03 -0.42 -17.27
CA PRO A 24 10.61 -1.12 -18.41
C PRO A 24 11.30 -0.14 -19.37
N ASP A 25 12.23 0.66 -18.85
CA ASP A 25 13.07 1.55 -19.63
C ASP A 25 14.52 1.03 -19.57
N PRO A 26 15.11 0.60 -20.70
CA PRO A 26 16.45 0.00 -20.73
C PRO A 26 17.54 0.96 -20.24
N ASP A 27 17.37 2.27 -20.41
CA ASP A 27 18.32 3.29 -19.97
C ASP A 27 18.21 3.57 -18.47
N ARG A 28 17.05 3.29 -17.86
CA ARG A 28 16.80 3.44 -16.41
C ARG A 28 17.06 2.17 -15.59
N ARG A 29 17.54 1.10 -16.22
CA ARG A 29 17.74 -0.24 -15.61
C ARG A 29 18.65 -0.24 -14.36
N ARG A 30 19.48 0.78 -14.17
CA ARG A 30 20.45 0.86 -13.06
C ARG A 30 19.88 1.42 -11.76
N VAL A 31 18.70 2.05 -11.77
CA VAL A 31 18.08 2.54 -10.53
C VAL A 31 17.28 1.40 -9.90
N LYS A 32 17.97 0.50 -9.18
CA LYS A 32 17.31 -0.41 -8.24
C LYS A 32 16.63 0.48 -7.18
N ARG A 33 15.33 0.74 -7.33
CA ARG A 33 14.53 1.19 -6.18
C ARG A 33 14.65 0.07 -5.16
N MET A 34 15.27 0.36 -4.02
CA MET A 34 15.24 -0.55 -2.88
C MET A 34 13.77 -0.85 -2.63
N ALA A 35 13.35 -2.10 -2.88
CA ALA A 35 12.04 -2.53 -2.43
C ALA A 35 11.97 -2.22 -0.94
N ALA A 36 10.92 -1.54 -0.49
CA ALA A 36 10.77 -1.20 0.91
C ALA A 36 10.96 -2.47 1.73
N HIS A 37 12.05 -2.55 2.48
CA HIS A 37 12.38 -3.65 3.38
C HIS A 37 11.56 -3.51 4.68
N ASP A 38 10.32 -3.07 4.57
CA ASP A 38 9.43 -3.02 5.73
C ASP A 38 9.08 -4.47 6.08
N GLU A 39 9.61 -4.92 7.20
CA GLU A 39 9.33 -6.23 7.76
C GLU A 39 7.82 -6.42 7.88
N ILE A 40 7.31 -7.58 7.42
CA ILE A 40 5.89 -7.89 7.53
C ILE A 40 5.55 -7.97 9.02
N LYS A 41 4.60 -7.14 9.47
CA LYS A 41 4.15 -7.16 10.87
C LYS A 41 3.66 -8.55 11.25
N SER A 42 4.03 -9.00 12.46
CA SER A 42 3.54 -10.26 13.01
C SER A 42 2.00 -10.30 12.98
N PRO A 43 1.40 -11.43 12.56
CA PRO A 43 -0.05 -11.60 12.61
C PRO A 43 -0.56 -11.79 14.04
N ILE A 44 0.33 -12.09 15.00
CA ILE A 44 -0.02 -12.32 16.40
C ILE A 44 -0.08 -10.98 17.13
N ARG A 45 -1.25 -10.69 17.71
CA ARG A 45 -1.48 -9.51 18.56
C ARG A 45 -1.07 -9.79 20.00
N ALA A 46 -0.60 -8.77 20.71
CA ALA A 46 -0.33 -8.84 22.14
C ALA A 46 -1.62 -9.10 22.94
N VAL A 47 -1.49 -9.66 24.14
CA VAL A 47 -2.62 -10.00 25.02
C VAL A 47 -3.43 -8.76 25.42
N ASP A 48 -2.78 -7.61 25.54
CA ASP A 48 -3.35 -6.32 25.89
C ASP A 48 -3.75 -5.47 24.67
N TYR A 49 -3.73 -6.05 23.46
CA TYR A 49 -4.07 -5.33 22.22
C TYR A 49 -5.51 -4.78 22.28
N LYS A 50 -5.63 -3.45 22.20
CA LYS A 50 -6.92 -2.77 22.09
C LYS A 50 -7.32 -2.64 20.62
N ILE A 51 -8.53 -3.12 20.29
CA ILE A 51 -9.08 -2.96 18.94
C ILE A 51 -9.50 -1.50 18.76
N VAL A 52 -8.78 -0.78 17.90
CA VAL A 52 -9.22 0.51 17.38
C VAL A 52 -10.00 0.24 16.09
N PRO A 53 -11.28 0.66 15.97
CA PRO A 53 -12.03 0.55 14.73
C PRO A 53 -11.29 1.32 13.62
N LEU A 54 -11.07 0.66 12.48
CA LEU A 54 -10.51 1.33 11.30
C LEU A 54 -11.59 2.23 10.69
N GLU A 55 -11.24 3.48 10.43
CA GLU A 55 -12.07 4.38 9.64
C GLU A 55 -11.89 4.06 8.16
N TYR A 56 -12.98 4.07 7.39
CA TYR A 56 -12.97 3.75 5.96
C TYR A 56 -13.47 4.93 5.14
N HIS A 57 -12.73 5.26 4.08
CA HIS A 57 -13.10 6.30 3.13
C HIS A 57 -13.50 5.69 1.78
N THR A 58 -14.62 6.15 1.22
CA THR A 58 -15.08 5.77 -0.11
C THR A 58 -14.32 6.56 -1.17
N VAL A 59 -13.58 5.87 -2.04
CA VAL A 59 -12.85 6.50 -3.16
C VAL A 59 -13.57 6.36 -4.49
N SER A 60 -14.47 5.38 -4.63
CA SER A 60 -15.41 5.22 -5.73
C SER A 60 -16.57 4.30 -5.30
N PRO A 61 -17.72 4.26 -6.00
CA PRO A 61 -18.82 3.37 -5.63
C PRO A 61 -18.35 1.91 -5.44
N GLY A 62 -18.63 1.35 -4.26
CA GLY A 62 -18.19 0.00 -3.88
C GLY A 62 -16.69 -0.17 -3.58
N HIS A 63 -15.93 0.92 -3.39
CA HIS A 63 -14.50 0.85 -3.11
C HIS A 63 -14.13 1.70 -1.90
N LEU A 64 -13.62 1.04 -0.87
CA LEU A 64 -13.26 1.62 0.42
C LEU A 64 -11.76 1.49 0.65
N VAL A 65 -11.18 2.48 1.33
CA VAL A 65 -9.79 2.47 1.77
C VAL A 65 -9.77 2.73 3.27
N ALA A 66 -9.05 1.90 4.02
CA ALA A 66 -8.82 2.15 5.44
C ALA A 66 -7.97 3.42 5.62
N MET A 67 -8.33 4.26 6.57
CA MET A 67 -7.49 5.34 7.06
C MET A 67 -6.56 4.74 8.12
N SER A 68 -5.27 5.08 8.04
CA SER A 68 -4.23 4.56 8.93
C SER A 68 -4.35 5.09 10.34
#